data_AF-A0A3G6TFI0-F1
#
_entry.id   AF-A0A3G6TFI0-F1
#
_cell.length_a   1.000
_cell.length_b   1.000
_cell.length_c   1.000
_cell.angle_alpha   90.00
_cell.angle_beta   90.00
_cell.angle_gamma   90.00
#
_symmetry.space_group_name_H-M   'P 1'
#
loop_
_entity.id
_entity.type
_entity.pdbx_description
1 polymer ?
#
loop_
_entity_poly.entity_id
_entity_poly.type
_entity_poly.pdbx_seq_one_letter_code
_entity_poly.pdbx_strand_id
1 'polypeptide(L)'
;MENIIFWRYQIINTGTKEAPFYGVHEVYFNEKTGKTISWTEDPVALDNYGNPEELRNDLEKILSDIKKQPVLFESELEQDLDLEKDNI
;
A
#
# COMPACT_ATOMS: atom_id res chain seq x y z
N MET A 1 23.50 3.95 1.82
CA MET A 1 22.71 5.20 1.77
C MET A 1 21.42 4.92 2.49
N GLU A 2 21.01 5.78 3.43
CA GLU A 2 19.71 5.63 4.10
C GLU A 2 18.61 5.63 3.03
N ASN A 3 17.88 4.52 2.95
CA ASN A 3 16.65 4.45 2.16
C ASN A 3 15.64 5.32 2.88
N ILE A 4 15.38 6.51 2.36
CA ILE A 4 14.31 7.35 2.86
C ILE A 4 13.01 6.72 2.34
N ILE A 5 12.15 6.32 3.27
CA ILE A 5 10.92 5.59 3.00
C ILE A 5 9.76 6.49 3.38
N PHE A 6 8.83 6.70 2.45
CA PHE A 6 7.51 7.22 2.78
C PHE A 6 6.46 6.15 2.48
N TRP A 7 5.33 6.23 3.16
CA TRP A 7 4.22 5.30 2.96
C TRP A 7 2.90 6.06 2.83
N ARG A 8 1.93 5.41 2.21
CA ARG A 8 0.55 5.88 2.10
C ARG A 8 -0.40 4.70 1.98
N TYR A 9 -1.69 4.92 2.24
CA TYR A 9 -2.70 3.91 1.99
C TYR A 9 -3.04 3.83 0.50
N GLN A 10 -3.14 2.62 -0.03
CA GLN A 10 -3.54 2.40 -1.41
C GLN A 10 -4.39 1.14 -1.53
N ILE A 11 -5.33 1.14 -2.48
CA ILE A 11 -6.13 -0.06 -2.77
C ILE A 11 -5.26 -0.99 -3.62
N ILE A 12 -5.08 -2.23 -3.16
CA ILE A 12 -4.44 -3.31 -3.93
C ILE A 12 -5.52 -4.33 -4.28
N ASN A 13 -5.51 -4.76 -5.54
CA ASN A 13 -6.22 -5.95 -5.99
C ASN A 13 -5.26 -7.15 -5.91
N THR A 14 -5.49 -8.04 -4.96
CA THR A 14 -4.77 -9.32 -4.84
C THR A 14 -5.45 -10.45 -5.63
N GLY A 15 -6.62 -10.18 -6.19
CA GLY A 15 -7.31 -11.05 -7.14
C GLY A 15 -6.89 -10.79 -8.59
N THR A 16 -7.74 -11.20 -9.54
CA THR A 16 -7.53 -10.93 -10.98
C THR A 16 -8.41 -9.79 -11.47
N LYS A 17 -8.32 -9.43 -12.76
CA LYS A 17 -9.23 -8.47 -13.38
C LYS A 17 -10.66 -9.02 -13.46
N GLU A 18 -10.80 -10.33 -13.62
CA GLU A 18 -12.08 -11.03 -13.77
C GLU A 18 -12.69 -11.44 -12.42
N ALA A 19 -11.85 -11.69 -11.41
CA ALA A 19 -12.25 -12.02 -10.05
C ALA A 19 -11.46 -11.15 -9.05
N PRO A 20 -11.82 -9.86 -8.92
CA PRO A 20 -11.05 -8.95 -8.08
C PRO A 20 -11.26 -9.23 -6.58
N PHE A 21 -10.19 -9.01 -5.82
CA PHE A 21 -10.20 -9.02 -4.36
C PHE A 21 -9.46 -7.78 -3.87
N TYR A 22 -10.23 -6.75 -3.47
CA TYR A 22 -9.68 -5.45 -3.10
C TYR A 22 -9.45 -5.34 -1.59
N GLY A 23 -8.26 -4.91 -1.22
CA GLY A 23 -7.89 -4.51 0.14
C GLY A 23 -7.27 -3.12 0.15
N VAL A 24 -7.34 -2.43 1.28
CA VAL A 24 -6.52 -1.23 1.53
C VAL A 24 -5.26 -1.68 2.25
N HIS A 25 -4.10 -1.34 1.72
CA HIS A 25 -2.81 -1.73 2.27
C HIS A 25 -1.96 -0.49 2.54
N GLU A 26 -1.03 -0.60 3.47
CA GLU A 26 0.06 0.35 3.57
C GLU A 26 1.09 0.00 2.49
N VAL A 27 1.37 0.96 1.62
CA VAL A 27 2.36 0.78 0.55
C VAL A 27 3.54 1.69 0.80
N TYR A 28 4.73 1.11 0.80
CA TYR A 28 5.99 1.74 1.13
C TYR A 28 6.78 2.01 -0.15
N PHE A 29 7.27 3.23 -0.27
CA PHE A 29 7.95 3.72 -1.46
C PHE A 29 9.33 4.25 -1.10
N ASN A 30 10.27 4.09 -2.04
CA ASN A 30 11.54 4.78 -2.00
C ASN A 30 11.30 6.25 -2.31
N GLU A 31 11.63 7.15 -1.38
CA GLU A 31 11.34 8.58 -1.56
C GLU A 31 12.12 9.20 -2.73
N LYS A 32 13.30 8.66 -3.06
CA LYS A 32 14.14 9.20 -4.13
C LYS A 32 13.69 8.75 -5.51
N THR A 33 13.30 7.48 -5.64
CA THR A 33 12.93 6.90 -6.95
C THR A 33 11.42 6.87 -7.17
N GLY A 34 10.62 7.02 -6.12
CA GLY A 34 9.17 6.89 -6.14
C GLY A 34 8.68 5.46 -6.34
N LYS A 35 9.59 4.47 -6.40
CA LYS A 35 9.23 3.07 -6.63
C LYS A 35 8.74 2.38 -5.37
N THR A 36 7.82 1.44 -5.53
CA THR A 36 7.34 0.58 -4.44
C THR A 36 8.46 -0.31 -3.94
N ILE A 37 8.65 -0.37 -2.62
CA ILE A 37 9.62 -1.23 -1.93
C ILE A 37 8.91 -2.45 -1.31
N SER A 38 7.72 -2.23 -0.75
CA SER A 38 6.92 -3.28 -0.08
C SER A 38 5.50 -2.79 0.19
N TRP A 39 4.63 -3.72 0.60
CA TRP A 39 3.30 -3.44 1.12
C TRP A 39 2.96 -4.40 2.25
N THR A 40 1.92 -4.11 3.04
CA THR A 40 1.41 -5.05 4.04
C THR A 40 0.73 -6.23 3.35
N GLU A 41 1.02 -7.46 3.80
CA GLU A 41 0.39 -8.68 3.26
C GLU A 41 -1.13 -8.65 3.48
N ASP A 42 -1.55 -8.40 4.72
CA ASP A 42 -2.96 -8.27 5.06
C ASP A 42 -3.47 -6.82 4.80
N PRO A 43 -4.73 -6.67 4.39
CA PRO A 43 -5.39 -5.37 4.38
C PRO A 43 -5.46 -4.77 5.79
N VAL A 44 -5.52 -3.43 5.86
CA VAL A 44 -5.71 -2.69 7.10
C VAL A 44 -6.97 -3.17 7.80
N ALA A 45 -6.80 -3.74 9.00
CA ALA A 45 -7.90 -4.09 9.88
C ALA A 45 -8.34 -2.85 10.68
N LEU A 46 -9.65 -2.65 10.80
CA LEU A 46 -10.23 -1.53 11.55
C LEU A 46 -10.64 -1.93 12.97
N ASP A 47 -10.00 -2.97 13.50
CA ASP A 47 -10.14 -3.43 14.88
C ASP A 47 -8.95 -2.96 15.73
N ASN A 48 -8.99 -3.23 17.03
CA ASN A 48 -7.88 -2.95 17.96
C ASN A 48 -7.53 -1.47 18.22
N TYR A 49 -8.51 -0.57 18.14
CA TYR A 49 -8.32 0.83 18.56
C TYR A 49 -8.58 1.02 20.05
N GLY A 50 -7.70 1.77 20.72
CA GLY A 50 -7.85 2.12 22.14
C GLY A 50 -8.88 3.24 22.36
N ASN A 51 -9.13 4.08 21.34
CA ASN A 51 -10.15 5.11 21.37
C ASN A 51 -10.78 5.38 19.99
N PRO A 52 -12.02 5.91 19.93
CA PRO A 52 -12.70 6.20 18.67
C PRO A 52 -12.08 7.33 17.81
N GLU A 53 -11.32 8.26 18.40
CA GLU A 53 -10.72 9.36 17.64
C GLU A 53 -9.51 8.90 16.83
N GLU A 54 -8.72 7.94 17.32
CA GLU A 54 -7.67 7.27 16.55
C GLU A 54 -8.25 6.62 15.30
N LEU A 55 -9.33 5.84 15.45
CA LEU A 55 -10.03 5.23 14.32
C LEU A 55 -10.52 6.28 13.31
N ARG A 56 -11.10 7.39 13.78
CA ARG A 56 -11.56 8.46 12.88
C ARG A 56 -10.42 9.10 12.10
N ASN A 57 -9.32 9.42 12.78
CA ASN A 57 -8.14 10.02 12.13
C ASN A 57 -7.54 9.07 11.09
N ASP A 58 -7.45 7.77 11.39
CA ASP A 58 -6.97 6.77 10.43
C ASP A 58 -7.92 6.62 9.24
N LEU A 59 -9.22 6.56 9.47
CA LEU A 59 -10.22 6.54 8.40
C LEU A 59 -10.15 7.79 7.51
N GLU A 60 -9.94 8.96 8.09
CA GLU A 60 -9.74 10.20 7.32
C GLU A 60 -8.48 10.13 6.45
N LYS A 61 -7.37 9.61 6.99
CA LYS A 61 -6.12 9.43 6.24
C LYS A 61 -6.28 8.40 5.13
N ILE A 62 -6.86 7.23 5.43
CA ILE A 62 -7.17 6.17 4.46
C ILE A 62 -7.99 6.77 3.32
N LEU A 63 -9.09 7.45 3.63
CA LEU A 63 -9.98 8.01 2.62
C LEU A 63 -9.30 9.12 1.79
N SER A 64 -8.47 9.95 2.42
CA SER A 64 -7.67 10.97 1.73
C SER A 64 -6.73 10.34 0.70
N ASP A 65 -6.02 9.29 1.09
CA ASP A 65 -4.99 8.67 0.25
C ASP A 65 -5.63 7.87 -0.89
N ILE A 66 -6.58 6.96 -0.61
CA ILE A 66 -7.18 6.10 -1.64
C ILE A 66 -7.98 6.89 -2.70
N LYS A 67 -8.45 8.09 -2.38
CA LYS A 67 -9.09 8.99 -3.36
C LYS A 67 -8.11 9.64 -4.33
N LYS A 68 -6.84 9.76 -3.94
CA LYS A 68 -5.80 10.45 -4.72
C LYS A 68 -4.95 9.48 -5.55
N GLN A 69 -4.92 8.20 -5.16
CA GLN A 69 -4.02 7.22 -5.74
C GLN A 69 -4.76 6.20 -6.62
N PRO A 70 -4.10 5.65 -7.65
CA PRO A 70 -4.69 4.58 -8.46
C PRO A 70 -4.80 3.28 -7.67
N VAL A 71 -5.68 2.38 -8.11
CA VAL A 71 -5.69 0.98 -7.65
C VAL A 71 -4.47 0.26 -8.25
N LEU A 72 -3.79 -0.55 -7.43
CA LEU A 72 -2.65 -1.38 -7.84
C LEU A 72 -3.07 -2.83 -8.00
N PHE A 73 -2.35 -3.60 -8.80
CA PHE A 73 -2.46 -5.06 -8.86
C PHE A 73 -1.24 -5.69 -8.19
N GLU A 74 -1.47 -6.63 -7.28
CA GLU A 74 -0.38 -7.31 -6.56
C GLU A 74 0.61 -7.96 -7.53
N SER A 75 0.11 -8.63 -8.56
CA SER A 75 0.95 -9.26 -9.59
C SER A 75 1.89 -8.30 -10.31
N GLU A 76 1.53 -7.02 -10.42
CA GLU A 76 2.39 -5.98 -11.03
C GLU A 76 3.46 -5.51 -10.03
N LEU A 77 3.09 -5.40 -8.75
CA LEU A 77 4.02 -5.02 -7.69
C LEU A 77 5.11 -6.06 -7.45
N GLU A 78 4.75 -7.36 -7.48
CA GLU A 78 5.72 -8.45 -7.36
C GLU A 78 6.76 -8.43 -8.49
N GLN A 79 6.32 -8.18 -9.73
CA GLN A 79 7.22 -8.06 -10.88
C GLN A 79 8.19 -6.90 -10.72
N ASP A 80 7.72 -5.74 -10.25
CA ASP A 80 8.56 -4.56 -10.03
C ASP A 80 9.65 -4.83 -8.98
N LEU A 81 9.33 -5.56 -7.91
CA LEU A 81 10.29 -5.92 -6.86
C LEU A 81 11.37 -6.89 -7.34
N ASP A 82 11.01 -7.87 -8.17
CA ASP A 82 11.98 -8.83 -8.70
C ASP A 82 12.95 -8.18 -9.69
N LEU A 83 12.48 -7.23 -10.50
CA LEU A 83 13.33 -6.43 -11.38
C LEU A 83 14.31 -5.53 -10.61
N GLU A 84 13.99 -5.11 -9.39
CA GLU A 84 14.94 -4.35 -8.55
C GLU A 84 16.07 -5.24 -8.00
N LYS A 85 15.77 -6.48 -7.63
CA LYS A 85 16.75 -7.43 -7.08
C LYS A 85 17.81 -7.83 -8.10
N ASP A 86 17.42 -7.96 -9.37
CA ASP A 86 18.33 -8.33 -10.46
C ASP A 86 19.27 -7.19 -10.91
N ASN A 87 19.04 -5.96 -10.45
CA ASN A 87 19.84 -4.78 -10.78
C ASN A 87 20.84 -4.38 -9.66
N ILE A 88 21.04 -5.22 -8.65
CA ILE A 88 21.95 -5.00 -7.51
C ILE A 88 23.12 -5.99 -7.54
#